data_AF-A0A2T5MHE8-F1
#
_entry.id   AF-A0A2T5MHE8-F1
#
_cell.length_a   1.000
_cell.length_b   1.000
_cell.length_c   1.000
_cell.angle_alpha   90.00
_cell.angle_beta   90.00
_cell.angle_gamma   90.00
#
_symmetry.space_group_name_H-M   'P 1'
#
loop_
_entity.id
_entity.type
_entity.pdbx_description
1 polymer ?
#
loop_
_entity_poly.entity_id
_entity_poly.type
_entity_poly.pdbx_seq_one_letter_code
_entity_poly.pdbx_strand_id
1 'polypeptide(L)'
;MAALRGLRQMFCVLALTALAACNGVGKGDKVDHLLMSSKVGDQVVVLPANVQVLGYQCLRQQLGIIAVFESNTSADFTTRAGTEWTSSSPDIVRVSDGTEPDPTTPGRVFPKGVITPVRAGRAVITADYVGVTTSIEVIVREPESIILSTSQFDSTAAAASPLSIATGSTQQFYAYAKLRDKDDLVVVQNVTGNAEWSTPDDPRNDYIQVTTPVPGSAVGGGLVTGLSPTSGGITVTANFSACPGTRFEYTNTEVKVSGIQSLSVQHNPVFNPAIPLVVGTREALKVIATLHNGDTQDLSLQATLKSIGSTGILAFGGNVATALAVGTTNVVANFKSLVTASPPLTITTQKAVLTNFEILSTDENPVIPTQGFYDHFHSVGTFKQVIDGVDILQDLTHDTVWATSVPADVSIGNAPDTAGVAVSRKPDKTCVTVAAVLSTDTTKTDTTKLGVGVGVTPSTCP
;
A
#
# COMPACT_ATOMS: atom_id res chain seq x y z
N MET A 1 -57.97 -9.11 -56.54
CA MET A 1 -59.19 -8.42 -56.06
C MET A 1 -58.82 -7.81 -54.71
N ALA A 2 -58.85 -6.52 -54.39
CA ALA A 2 -59.11 -5.23 -55.03
C ALA A 2 -58.27 -4.24 -54.18
N ALA A 3 -57.32 -3.48 -54.74
CA ALA A 3 -57.52 -2.15 -55.31
C ALA A 3 -58.16 -1.13 -54.36
N LEU A 4 -57.39 -0.16 -53.86
CA LEU A 4 -57.83 1.24 -53.88
C LEU A 4 -56.65 2.22 -53.93
N ARG A 5 -56.70 3.05 -54.98
CA ARG A 5 -55.80 4.15 -55.36
C ARG A 5 -56.40 5.49 -54.91
N GLY A 6 -55.56 6.51 -54.83
CA GLY A 6 -55.93 7.93 -54.96
C GLY A 6 -54.95 8.81 -54.17
N LEU A 7 -53.80 9.24 -54.70
CA LEU A 7 -53.54 10.23 -55.77
C LEU A 7 -54.04 11.65 -55.42
N ARG A 8 -53.10 12.55 -55.06
CA ARG A 8 -53.04 13.97 -55.45
C ARG A 8 -51.66 14.54 -55.05
N GLN A 9 -50.79 14.74 -56.03
CA GLN A 9 -50.35 16.06 -56.56
C GLN A 9 -48.97 16.42 -55.98
N MET A 10 -47.89 16.20 -56.74
CA MET A 10 -47.36 17.07 -57.80
C MET A 10 -46.66 18.31 -57.21
N PHE A 11 -45.34 18.23 -57.07
CA PHE A 11 -44.40 19.30 -57.42
C PHE A 11 -43.00 18.70 -57.57
N CYS A 12 -42.60 18.49 -58.84
CA CYS A 12 -41.20 18.43 -59.23
C CYS A 12 -40.66 19.87 -59.21
N VAL A 13 -39.62 20.14 -58.43
CA VAL A 13 -38.66 21.21 -58.73
C VAL A 13 -37.26 20.65 -58.49
N LEU A 14 -36.45 20.72 -59.54
CA LEU A 14 -35.00 20.56 -59.54
C LEU A 14 -34.36 21.35 -58.39
N ALA A 15 -33.46 20.71 -57.65
CA ALA A 15 -32.33 21.40 -57.02
C ALA A 15 -31.08 20.55 -57.22
N LEU A 16 -30.40 20.83 -58.34
CA LEU A 16 -28.98 20.56 -58.53
C LEU A 16 -28.19 21.17 -57.36
N THR A 17 -27.12 20.48 -56.98
CA THR A 17 -25.90 21.01 -56.35
C THR A 17 -26.06 21.79 -55.03
N ALA A 18 -25.81 21.07 -53.93
CA ALA A 18 -25.25 21.64 -52.71
C ALA A 18 -24.11 20.74 -52.19
N LEU A 19 -22.98 20.72 -52.92
CA LEU A 19 -21.68 20.60 -52.26
C LEU A 19 -21.41 21.93 -51.56
N ALA A 20 -22.05 22.12 -50.41
CA ALA A 20 -21.83 23.25 -49.54
C ALA A 20 -20.79 22.86 -48.48
N ALA A 21 -19.53 23.23 -48.76
CA ALA A 21 -18.57 23.75 -47.81
C ALA A 21 -18.52 23.09 -46.41
N CYS A 22 -17.71 22.05 -46.26
CA CYS A 22 -16.91 21.86 -45.03
C CYS A 22 -15.67 22.76 -45.07
N ASN A 23 -15.85 24.09 -45.24
CA ASN A 23 -14.79 25.06 -44.98
C ASN A 23 -14.88 25.47 -43.51
N GLY A 24 -14.39 24.59 -42.66
CA GLY A 24 -14.42 24.77 -41.21
C GLY A 24 -13.76 23.62 -40.47
N VAL A 25 -12.78 22.96 -41.07
CA VAL A 25 -11.78 22.24 -40.27
C VAL A 25 -10.97 23.36 -39.64
N GLY A 26 -11.23 23.63 -38.35
CA GLY A 26 -10.45 24.60 -37.59
C GLY A 26 -8.97 24.33 -37.85
N LYS A 27 -8.16 25.38 -38.03
CA LYS A 27 -6.71 25.25 -38.05
C LYS A 27 -6.34 24.43 -36.82
N GLY A 28 -6.00 23.16 -37.02
CA GLY A 28 -5.65 22.27 -35.93
C GLY A 28 -4.50 22.93 -35.22
N ASP A 29 -4.67 23.19 -33.93
CA ASP A 29 -3.61 23.76 -33.13
C ASP A 29 -2.42 22.81 -33.17
N LYS A 30 -1.29 23.31 -33.69
CA LYS A 30 -0.13 22.47 -33.97
C LYS A 30 0.61 22.24 -32.66
N VAL A 31 1.13 21.02 -32.48
CA VAL A 31 2.06 20.74 -31.39
C VAL A 31 3.33 21.57 -31.61
N ASP A 32 3.67 22.41 -30.64
CA ASP A 32 4.88 23.22 -30.63
C ASP A 32 6.06 22.38 -30.12
N HIS A 33 5.93 21.82 -28.92
CA HIS A 33 6.93 20.93 -28.32
C HIS A 33 6.30 19.87 -27.40
N LEU A 34 7.10 18.86 -27.05
CA LEU A 34 6.73 17.80 -26.12
C LEU A 34 7.54 17.92 -24.83
N LEU A 35 6.87 17.69 -23.70
CA LEU A 35 7.48 17.63 -22.38
C LEU A 35 7.43 16.18 -21.87
N MET A 36 8.58 15.67 -21.41
CA MET A 36 8.63 14.37 -20.75
C MET A 36 7.90 14.44 -19.40
N SER A 37 7.24 13.37 -19.01
CA SER A 37 6.56 13.25 -17.72
C SER A 37 6.78 11.86 -17.11
N SER A 38 6.67 11.77 -15.79
CA SER A 38 6.53 10.50 -15.07
C SER A 38 5.07 10.26 -14.76
N LYS A 39 4.63 9.00 -14.85
CA LYS A 39 3.28 8.56 -14.48
C LYS A 39 3.32 7.62 -13.29
N VAL A 40 2.58 7.97 -12.25
CA VAL A 40 2.36 7.12 -11.07
C VAL A 40 0.86 7.04 -10.83
N GLY A 41 0.25 5.91 -11.20
CA GLY A 41 -1.21 5.81 -11.28
C GLY A 41 -1.78 6.79 -12.31
N ASP A 42 -2.79 7.57 -11.92
CA ASP A 42 -3.41 8.61 -12.77
C ASP A 42 -2.69 9.96 -12.70
N GLN A 43 -1.66 10.10 -11.84
CA GLN A 43 -0.91 11.35 -11.72
C GLN A 43 0.15 11.44 -12.81
N VAL A 44 0.15 12.57 -13.53
CA VAL A 44 1.15 12.90 -14.55
C VAL A 44 1.96 14.07 -14.06
N VAL A 45 3.27 13.88 -13.89
CA VAL A 45 4.19 14.91 -13.40
C VAL A 45 5.19 15.22 -14.50
N VAL A 46 5.15 16.46 -15.01
CA VAL A 46 6.13 16.93 -16.00
C VAL A 46 7.53 16.93 -15.37
N LEU A 47 8.49 16.33 -16.06
CA LEU A 47 9.87 16.26 -15.62
C LEU A 47 10.61 17.54 -16.04
N PRO A 48 11.41 18.14 -15.15
CA PRO A 48 12.24 19.28 -15.51
C PRO A 48 13.23 18.94 -16.63
N ALA A 49 13.61 19.95 -17.42
CA ALA A 49 14.63 19.79 -18.45
C ALA A 49 15.96 19.31 -17.84
N ASN A 50 16.67 18.42 -18.54
CA ASN A 50 17.95 17.83 -18.13
C ASN A 50 17.92 16.93 -16.88
N VAL A 51 16.74 16.48 -16.44
CA VAL A 51 16.63 15.46 -15.39
C VAL A 51 16.91 14.07 -15.96
N GLN A 52 17.59 13.26 -15.16
CA GLN A 52 17.79 11.83 -15.41
C GLN A 52 16.73 11.04 -14.65
N VAL A 53 16.17 10.00 -15.30
CA VAL A 53 15.26 9.06 -14.65
C VAL A 53 16.09 7.90 -14.09
N LEU A 54 15.90 7.59 -12.82
CA LEU A 54 16.52 6.43 -12.18
C LEU A 54 15.57 5.23 -12.24
N GLY A 55 15.98 4.19 -12.96
CA GLY A 55 15.31 2.89 -13.02
C GLY A 55 16.10 1.83 -12.24
N TYR A 56 15.38 0.83 -11.75
CA TYR A 56 16.00 -0.36 -11.13
C TYR A 56 15.57 -1.60 -11.89
N GLN A 57 16.50 -2.53 -12.10
CA GLN A 57 16.19 -3.84 -12.67
C GLN A 57 15.00 -4.45 -11.94
N CYS A 58 14.16 -5.17 -12.68
CA CYS A 58 12.93 -5.82 -12.20
C CYS A 58 11.74 -4.88 -11.92
N LEU A 59 11.98 -3.56 -11.80
CA LEU A 59 10.95 -2.60 -11.40
C LEU A 59 10.54 -1.74 -12.60
N ARG A 60 9.39 -2.06 -13.19
CA ARG A 60 8.80 -1.27 -14.28
C ARG A 60 8.29 0.06 -13.76
N GLN A 61 8.43 1.09 -14.59
CA GLN A 61 7.90 2.44 -14.36
C GLN A 61 7.22 2.93 -15.63
N GLN A 62 6.39 3.97 -15.55
CA GLN A 62 5.76 4.55 -16.74
C GLN A 62 6.20 6.00 -16.95
N LEU A 63 6.70 6.26 -18.15
CA LEU A 63 6.90 7.60 -18.67
C LEU A 63 5.67 8.04 -19.47
N GLY A 64 5.52 9.35 -19.60
CA GLY A 64 4.52 9.96 -20.44
C GLY A 64 5.05 11.16 -21.19
N ILE A 65 4.23 11.69 -22.09
CA ILE A 65 4.49 12.98 -22.73
C ILE A 65 3.27 13.89 -22.61
N ILE A 66 3.54 15.16 -22.33
CA ILE A 66 2.57 16.24 -22.46
C ILE A 66 2.92 17.03 -23.73
N ALA A 67 1.98 17.09 -24.68
CA ALA A 67 2.10 17.96 -25.84
C ALA A 67 1.69 19.37 -25.43
N VAL A 68 2.53 20.35 -25.75
CA VAL A 68 2.22 21.78 -25.64
C VAL A 68 1.97 22.32 -27.04
N PHE A 69 0.85 22.99 -27.22
CA PHE A 69 0.43 23.53 -28.51
C PHE A 69 0.82 25.00 -28.66
N GLU A 70 0.83 25.52 -29.88
CA GLU A 70 1.12 26.93 -30.17
C GLU A 70 0.16 27.90 -29.44
N SER A 71 -1.05 27.46 -29.10
CA SER A 71 -1.99 28.22 -28.25
C SER A 71 -1.63 28.28 -26.76
N ASN A 72 -0.52 27.67 -26.34
CA ASN A 72 -0.15 27.41 -24.94
C ASN A 72 -1.11 26.50 -24.17
N THR A 73 -1.99 25.77 -24.85
CA THR A 73 -2.72 24.66 -24.23
C THR A 73 -1.83 23.42 -24.13
N SER A 74 -2.19 22.47 -23.27
CA SER A 74 -1.45 21.22 -23.16
C SER A 74 -2.37 20.01 -22.93
N ALA A 75 -1.92 18.84 -23.35
CA ALA A 75 -2.65 17.60 -23.18
C ALA A 75 -1.72 16.38 -23.14
N ASP A 76 -2.17 15.31 -22.48
CA ASP A 76 -1.43 14.04 -22.40
C ASP A 76 -1.50 13.29 -23.73
N PHE A 77 -0.33 13.09 -24.32
CA PHE A 77 -0.15 12.44 -25.63
C PHE A 77 0.59 11.09 -25.51
N THR A 78 0.79 10.60 -24.28
CA THR A 78 1.54 9.36 -23.99
C THR A 78 1.07 8.17 -24.83
N THR A 79 -0.24 8.00 -24.95
CA THR A 79 -0.89 6.89 -25.63
C THR A 79 -1.60 7.30 -26.92
N ARG A 80 -1.40 8.55 -27.37
CA ARG A 80 -2.07 9.08 -28.58
C ARG A 80 -1.64 8.27 -29.80
N ALA A 81 -2.57 8.03 -30.72
CA ALA A 81 -2.25 7.43 -32.01
C ALA A 81 -1.25 8.33 -32.75
N GLY A 82 -0.14 7.76 -33.22
CA GLY A 82 0.97 8.50 -33.84
C GLY A 82 2.10 8.88 -32.88
N THR A 83 1.96 8.61 -31.58
CA THR A 83 3.09 8.65 -30.63
C THR A 83 3.86 7.34 -30.71
N GLU A 84 5.17 7.40 -30.94
CA GLU A 84 6.08 6.25 -30.97
C GLU A 84 7.14 6.39 -29.86
N TRP A 85 7.39 5.29 -29.15
CA TRP A 85 8.41 5.24 -28.11
C TRP A 85 9.58 4.35 -28.54
N THR A 86 10.80 4.85 -28.35
CA THR A 86 12.04 4.12 -28.70
C THR A 86 13.09 4.24 -27.59
N SER A 87 13.97 3.23 -27.52
CA SER A 87 15.13 3.21 -26.63
C SER A 87 16.41 3.14 -27.44
N SER A 88 17.41 3.94 -27.07
CA SER A 88 18.75 3.87 -27.68
C SER A 88 19.48 2.56 -27.36
N SER A 89 19.09 1.87 -26.29
CA SER A 89 19.73 0.64 -25.81
C SER A 89 18.71 -0.29 -25.16
N PRO A 90 17.92 -1.05 -25.96
CA PRO A 90 16.89 -1.97 -25.44
C PRO A 90 17.43 -3.09 -24.54
N ASP A 91 18.73 -3.40 -24.60
CA ASP A 91 19.39 -4.35 -23.71
C ASP A 91 19.65 -3.78 -22.29
N ILE A 92 19.59 -2.46 -22.13
CA ILE A 92 19.69 -1.76 -20.84
C ILE A 92 18.28 -1.46 -20.31
N VAL A 93 17.44 -0.82 -21.14
CA VAL A 93 16.06 -0.50 -20.80
C VAL A 93 15.20 -0.56 -22.06
N ARG A 94 14.12 -1.32 -21.98
CA ARG A 94 13.10 -1.39 -23.03
C ARG A 94 12.02 -0.34 -22.73
N VAL A 95 11.39 0.18 -23.76
CA VAL A 95 10.18 1.00 -23.62
C VAL A 95 9.09 0.37 -24.48
N SER A 96 7.91 0.18 -23.89
CA SER A 96 6.76 -0.33 -24.62
C SER A 96 6.17 0.76 -25.50
N ASP A 97 5.93 0.42 -26.76
CA ASP A 97 5.13 1.21 -27.67
C ASP A 97 3.68 0.69 -27.79
N GLY A 98 3.18 0.03 -26.74
CA GLY A 98 1.83 -0.54 -26.74
C GLY A 98 1.74 -1.89 -27.43
N THR A 99 2.88 -2.52 -27.71
CA THR A 99 3.00 -3.81 -28.40
C THR A 99 3.78 -4.85 -27.60
N GLU A 100 4.45 -4.42 -26.52
CA GLU A 100 5.22 -5.33 -25.67
C GLU A 100 4.27 -6.27 -24.92
N PRO A 101 4.34 -7.60 -25.11
CA PRO A 101 3.47 -8.54 -24.41
C PRO A 101 3.66 -8.46 -22.90
N ASP A 102 2.56 -8.53 -22.17
CA ASP A 102 2.57 -8.71 -20.73
C ASP A 102 2.74 -10.21 -20.43
N PRO A 103 3.89 -10.65 -19.86
CA PRO A 103 4.12 -12.06 -19.58
C PRO A 103 3.15 -12.62 -18.53
N THR A 104 2.53 -11.75 -17.73
CA THR A 104 1.60 -12.14 -16.66
C THR A 104 0.22 -12.52 -17.19
N THR A 105 -0.16 -11.97 -18.35
CA THR A 105 -1.54 -11.98 -18.84
C THR A 105 -1.57 -12.20 -20.35
N PRO A 106 -1.87 -13.43 -20.81
CA PRO A 106 -1.94 -13.74 -22.23
C PRO A 106 -2.87 -12.77 -23.00
N GLY A 107 -2.38 -12.21 -24.10
CA GLY A 107 -3.13 -11.27 -24.94
C GLY A 107 -3.15 -9.82 -24.46
N ARG A 108 -2.54 -9.51 -23.30
CA ARG A 108 -2.32 -8.14 -22.84
C ARG A 108 -0.94 -7.64 -23.30
N VAL A 109 -0.86 -6.33 -23.49
CA VAL A 109 0.38 -5.62 -23.81
C VAL A 109 0.59 -4.50 -22.79
N PHE A 110 1.84 -4.16 -22.51
CA PHE A 110 2.17 -3.01 -21.67
C PHE A 110 1.77 -1.71 -22.38
N PRO A 111 1.15 -0.74 -21.69
CA PRO A 111 0.85 0.58 -22.25
C PRO A 111 2.08 1.29 -22.81
N LYS A 112 1.84 2.24 -23.74
CA LYS A 112 2.90 3.13 -24.25
C LYS A 112 3.61 3.87 -23.11
N GLY A 113 4.93 4.00 -23.24
CA GLY A 113 5.79 4.70 -22.28
C GLY A 113 6.17 3.87 -21.04
N VAL A 114 5.67 2.65 -20.87
CA VAL A 114 6.15 1.74 -19.81
C VAL A 114 7.60 1.35 -20.11
N ILE A 115 8.50 1.64 -19.18
CA ILE A 115 9.90 1.24 -19.26
C ILE A 115 10.15 -0.03 -18.45
N THR A 116 10.90 -0.96 -19.03
CA THR A 116 11.35 -2.20 -18.41
C THR A 116 12.88 -2.17 -18.29
N PRO A 117 13.43 -1.86 -17.10
CA PRO A 117 14.88 -1.88 -16.88
C PRO A 117 15.40 -3.31 -16.87
N VAL A 118 16.30 -3.62 -17.81
CA VAL A 118 16.81 -4.98 -18.06
C VAL A 118 18.18 -5.18 -17.40
N ARG A 119 19.09 -4.22 -17.58
CA ARG A 119 20.48 -4.33 -17.12
C ARG A 119 21.01 -2.98 -16.68
N ALA A 120 21.94 -2.98 -15.71
CA ALA A 120 22.58 -1.76 -15.25
C ALA A 120 23.31 -1.04 -16.40
N GLY A 121 23.13 0.28 -16.50
CA GLY A 121 23.64 1.07 -17.61
C GLY A 121 22.90 2.39 -17.80
N ARG A 122 23.14 3.03 -18.95
CA ARG A 122 22.49 4.28 -19.36
C ARG A 122 21.89 4.10 -20.74
N ALA A 123 20.69 4.62 -20.94
CA ALA A 123 20.06 4.69 -22.26
C ALA A 123 19.24 5.98 -22.38
N VAL A 124 18.92 6.36 -23.61
CA VAL A 124 18.01 7.47 -23.91
C VAL A 124 16.69 6.90 -24.39
N ILE A 125 15.61 7.30 -23.73
CA ILE A 125 14.25 7.04 -24.19
C ILE A 125 13.76 8.24 -24.96
N THR A 126 13.22 8.01 -26.16
CA THR A 126 12.69 9.05 -27.04
C THR A 126 11.22 8.77 -27.33
N ALA A 127 10.39 9.80 -27.19
CA ALA A 127 9.03 9.83 -27.67
C ALA A 127 8.95 10.74 -28.90
N ASP A 128 8.40 10.24 -29.99
CA ASP A 128 8.12 10.97 -31.23
C ASP A 128 6.60 11.04 -31.41
N TYR A 129 6.04 12.24 -31.54
CA TYR A 129 4.67 12.41 -31.99
C TYR A 129 4.68 13.16 -33.33
N VAL A 130 4.46 12.42 -34.42
CA VAL A 130 4.33 12.96 -35.79
C VAL A 130 5.51 13.89 -36.17
N GLY A 131 6.73 13.51 -35.79
CA GLY A 131 7.98 14.20 -36.08
C GLY A 131 8.41 15.25 -35.03
N VAL A 132 7.62 15.46 -33.97
CA VAL A 132 8.02 16.27 -32.82
C VAL A 132 8.55 15.33 -31.74
N THR A 133 9.81 15.50 -31.33
CA THR A 133 10.48 14.55 -30.41
C THR A 133 10.81 15.18 -29.07
N THR A 134 10.80 14.35 -28.02
CA THR A 134 11.42 14.65 -26.73
C THR A 134 12.14 13.42 -26.20
N SER A 135 13.21 13.62 -25.44
CA SER A 135 14.07 12.54 -24.97
C SER A 135 14.47 12.73 -23.52
N ILE A 136 14.73 11.62 -22.83
CA ILE A 136 15.23 11.62 -21.46
C ILE A 136 16.27 10.52 -21.26
N GLU A 137 17.31 10.82 -20.49
CA GLU A 137 18.28 9.83 -20.08
C GLU A 137 17.72 8.99 -18.92
N VAL A 138 17.77 7.67 -19.07
CA VAL A 138 17.42 6.69 -18.05
C VAL A 138 18.70 6.00 -17.58
N ILE A 139 18.95 6.03 -16.27
CA ILE A 139 20.03 5.30 -15.61
C ILE A 139 19.42 4.09 -14.93
N VAL A 140 19.86 2.90 -15.32
CA VAL A 140 19.42 1.64 -14.70
C VAL A 140 20.46 1.17 -13.69
N ARG A 141 19.98 0.78 -12.51
CA ARG A 141 20.78 0.15 -11.44
C ARG A 141 20.22 -1.21 -11.06
N GLU A 142 21.02 -1.99 -10.34
CA GLU A 142 20.54 -3.19 -9.66
C GLU A 142 19.94 -2.80 -8.30
N PRO A 143 18.83 -3.43 -7.88
CA PRO A 143 18.47 -3.50 -6.47
C PRO A 143 19.62 -4.07 -5.65
N GLU A 144 19.74 -3.72 -4.38
CA GLU A 144 20.64 -4.42 -3.46
C GLU A 144 20.09 -5.80 -3.12
N SER A 145 18.79 -5.85 -2.84
CA SER A 145 18.05 -7.08 -2.53
C SER A 145 16.57 -6.88 -2.80
N ILE A 146 15.87 -7.99 -3.05
CA ILE A 146 14.42 -8.08 -2.93
C ILE A 146 14.15 -9.17 -1.90
N ILE A 147 13.29 -8.88 -0.93
CA ILE A 147 13.00 -9.76 0.19
C ILE A 147 11.49 -9.85 0.44
N LEU A 148 11.07 -10.96 1.02
CA LEU A 148 9.68 -11.14 1.48
C LEU A 148 9.58 -10.88 2.98
N SER A 149 8.55 -10.16 3.41
CA SER A 149 8.25 -9.90 4.82
C SER A 149 6.77 -10.14 5.11
N THR A 150 6.45 -10.50 6.35
CA THR A 150 5.06 -10.65 6.82
C THR A 150 4.52 -9.38 7.48
N SER A 151 5.37 -8.36 7.63
CA SER A 151 5.00 -7.04 8.13
C SER A 151 4.79 -6.10 6.95
N GLN A 152 3.63 -5.43 6.93
CA GLN A 152 3.25 -4.44 5.91
C GLN A 152 4.18 -3.22 5.89
N PHE A 153 4.96 -3.04 6.94
CA PHE A 153 5.69 -1.83 7.12
C PHE A 153 7.20 -2.06 7.19
N ASP A 154 7.73 -3.18 7.68
CA ASP A 154 9.16 -3.50 7.80
C ASP A 154 10.21 -2.56 7.12
N SER A 155 10.66 -1.54 7.85
CA SER A 155 11.68 -0.58 7.41
C SER A 155 13.08 -1.21 7.38
N THR A 156 13.26 -2.35 8.05
CA THR A 156 14.51 -3.11 8.06
C THR A 156 14.59 -4.10 6.90
N ALA A 157 13.44 -4.39 6.30
CA ALA A 157 13.24 -5.40 5.26
C ALA A 157 13.98 -6.70 5.63
N ALA A 158 13.55 -7.28 6.76
CA ALA A 158 14.00 -8.58 7.23
C ALA A 158 13.26 -9.68 6.44
N ALA A 159 14.02 -10.69 6.01
CA ALA A 159 13.42 -11.81 5.29
C ALA A 159 12.53 -12.63 6.23
N ALA A 160 11.34 -13.01 5.75
CA ALA A 160 10.47 -13.96 6.41
C ALA A 160 11.21 -15.30 6.56
N SER A 161 11.61 -15.62 7.80
CA SER A 161 12.16 -16.92 8.18
C SER A 161 11.02 -17.92 8.34
N PRO A 162 11.23 -19.22 8.05
CA PRO A 162 10.17 -20.12 7.64
C PRO A 162 8.95 -19.96 8.53
N LEU A 163 7.86 -19.55 7.89
CA LEU A 163 6.66 -19.16 8.61
C LEU A 163 5.78 -20.38 8.80
N SER A 164 5.23 -20.54 9.99
CA SER A 164 4.14 -21.49 10.20
C SER A 164 2.80 -20.77 10.23
N ILE A 165 1.85 -21.28 9.45
CA ILE A 165 0.47 -20.79 9.43
C ILE A 165 -0.49 -21.88 9.87
N ALA A 166 -1.54 -21.48 10.57
CA ALA A 166 -2.61 -22.36 10.98
C ALA A 166 -3.49 -22.75 9.79
N THR A 167 -3.98 -23.98 9.80
CA THR A 167 -5.04 -24.40 8.87
C THR A 167 -6.25 -23.47 8.97
N GLY A 168 -6.64 -22.89 7.85
CA GLY A 168 -7.76 -21.98 7.75
C GLY A 168 -7.49 -20.54 8.14
N SER A 169 -6.26 -20.19 8.49
CA SER A 169 -5.80 -18.82 8.70
C SER A 169 -5.15 -18.26 7.44
N THR A 170 -4.91 -16.96 7.45
CA THR A 170 -4.20 -16.24 6.39
C THR A 170 -2.96 -15.54 6.92
N GLN A 171 -1.96 -15.36 6.06
CA GLN A 171 -0.85 -14.44 6.26
C GLN A 171 -0.59 -13.65 4.98
N GLN A 172 -0.50 -12.33 5.08
CA GLN A 172 -0.04 -11.50 3.97
C GLN A 172 1.49 -11.49 3.93
N PHE A 173 2.05 -11.74 2.75
CA PHE A 173 3.44 -11.47 2.42
C PHE A 173 3.55 -10.19 1.59
N TYR A 174 4.58 -9.43 1.87
CA TYR A 174 4.95 -8.23 1.14
C TYR A 174 6.34 -8.43 0.53
N ALA A 175 6.52 -7.99 -0.70
CA ALA A 175 7.84 -7.95 -1.32
C ALA A 175 8.40 -6.53 -1.20
N TYR A 176 9.64 -6.42 -0.71
CA TYR A 176 10.35 -5.16 -0.57
C TYR A 176 11.67 -5.19 -1.32
N ALA A 177 11.92 -4.16 -2.13
CA ALA A 177 13.20 -3.96 -2.80
C ALA A 177 14.04 -2.92 -2.05
N LYS A 178 15.27 -3.26 -1.69
CA LYS A 178 16.27 -2.30 -1.20
C LYS A 178 17.00 -1.70 -2.40
N LEU A 179 16.90 -0.40 -2.56
CA LEU A 179 17.32 0.35 -3.74
C LEU A 179 18.32 1.42 -3.33
N ARG A 180 19.50 1.45 -3.95
CA ARG A 180 20.53 2.42 -3.63
C ARG A 180 20.62 3.50 -4.71
N ASP A 181 20.34 4.73 -4.31
CA ASP A 181 20.37 5.88 -5.22
C ASP A 181 21.80 6.35 -5.55
N LYS A 182 21.91 7.46 -6.28
CA LYS A 182 23.20 8.02 -6.71
C LYS A 182 24.07 8.58 -5.59
N ASP A 183 23.48 8.93 -4.46
CA ASP A 183 24.14 9.54 -3.30
C ASP A 183 24.38 8.50 -2.20
N ASP A 184 24.34 7.21 -2.55
CA ASP A 184 24.53 6.07 -1.66
C ASP A 184 23.40 5.89 -0.62
N LEU A 185 22.24 6.48 -0.88
CA LEU A 185 21.09 6.36 -0.01
C LEU A 185 20.29 5.10 -0.33
N VAL A 186 20.00 4.30 0.70
CA VAL A 186 19.16 3.11 0.60
C VAL A 186 17.70 3.45 0.85
N VAL A 187 16.87 3.06 -0.12
CA VAL A 187 15.42 3.18 -0.15
C VAL A 187 14.82 1.77 -0.23
N VAL A 188 14.08 1.36 0.78
CA VAL A 188 13.15 0.22 0.74
C VAL A 188 11.85 0.64 0.04
N GLN A 189 11.50 -0.02 -1.06
CA GLN A 189 10.26 0.18 -1.79
C GLN A 189 9.37 -1.07 -1.69
N ASN A 190 8.08 -0.90 -1.40
CA ASN A 190 7.10 -1.98 -1.54
C ASN A 190 6.86 -2.29 -3.01
N VAL A 191 7.17 -3.51 -3.42
CA VAL A 191 7.06 -4.03 -4.79
C VAL A 191 6.16 -5.27 -4.84
N THR A 192 5.33 -5.47 -3.82
CA THR A 192 4.39 -6.62 -3.70
C THR A 192 3.49 -6.76 -4.93
N GLY A 193 3.01 -5.64 -5.46
CA GLY A 193 2.15 -5.59 -6.66
C GLY A 193 2.90 -5.74 -7.97
N ASN A 194 4.24 -5.67 -7.97
CA ASN A 194 5.07 -5.91 -9.16
C ASN A 194 5.40 -7.40 -9.36
N ALA A 195 5.19 -8.22 -8.34
CA ALA A 195 5.48 -9.64 -8.37
C ALA A 195 4.25 -10.49 -8.79
N GLU A 196 4.52 -11.54 -9.55
CA GLU A 196 3.61 -12.65 -9.77
C GLU A 196 3.80 -13.67 -8.65
N TRP A 197 2.74 -13.97 -7.91
CA TRP A 197 2.80 -14.84 -6.74
C TRP A 197 2.42 -16.27 -7.11
N SER A 198 3.19 -17.27 -6.66
CA SER A 198 2.93 -18.67 -6.97
C SER A 198 3.45 -19.61 -5.87
N THR A 199 2.98 -20.86 -5.94
CA THR A 199 3.38 -21.98 -5.07
C THR A 199 3.80 -23.16 -5.94
N PRO A 200 5.03 -23.14 -6.50
CA PRO A 200 5.44 -24.11 -7.52
C PRO A 200 5.39 -25.57 -7.03
N ASP A 201 5.61 -25.79 -5.73
CA ASP A 201 5.58 -27.11 -5.12
C ASP A 201 4.18 -27.56 -4.68
N ASP A 202 3.17 -26.68 -4.79
CA ASP A 202 1.74 -26.97 -4.52
C ASP A 202 0.84 -26.43 -5.66
N PRO A 203 0.95 -26.97 -6.89
CA PRO A 203 0.25 -26.44 -8.06
C PRO A 203 -1.27 -26.68 -8.04
N ARG A 204 -1.76 -27.53 -7.13
CA ARG A 204 -3.19 -27.83 -6.97
C ARG A 204 -3.83 -27.06 -5.82
N ASN A 205 -3.04 -26.32 -5.04
CA ASN A 205 -3.46 -25.71 -3.79
C ASN A 205 -4.05 -26.74 -2.81
N ASP A 206 -3.36 -27.88 -2.63
CA ASP A 206 -3.78 -28.91 -1.69
C ASP A 206 -3.48 -28.50 -0.23
N TYR A 207 -2.42 -27.70 -0.02
CA TYR A 207 -1.90 -27.32 1.29
C TYR A 207 -2.00 -25.82 1.58
N ILE A 208 -1.65 -24.99 0.61
CA ILE A 208 -1.80 -23.53 0.71
C ILE A 208 -2.40 -22.96 -0.56
N GLN A 209 -3.03 -21.80 -0.45
CA GLN A 209 -3.44 -20.98 -1.58
C GLN A 209 -2.83 -19.61 -1.43
N VAL A 210 -2.12 -19.12 -2.47
CA VAL A 210 -1.62 -17.75 -2.53
C VAL A 210 -2.49 -16.90 -3.45
N THR A 211 -2.85 -15.69 -3.04
CA THR A 211 -3.52 -14.75 -3.93
C THR A 211 -2.54 -14.21 -4.96
N THR A 212 -2.97 -14.19 -6.22
CA THR A 212 -2.28 -13.51 -7.31
C THR A 212 -2.83 -12.09 -7.45
N PRO A 213 -2.00 -11.08 -7.79
CA PRO A 213 -2.53 -9.77 -8.14
C PRO A 213 -3.48 -9.90 -9.34
N VAL A 214 -4.61 -9.20 -9.30
CA VAL A 214 -5.44 -9.02 -10.50
C VAL A 214 -4.83 -7.90 -11.34
N PRO A 215 -4.66 -8.05 -12.67
CA PRO A 215 -4.15 -6.99 -13.53
C PRO A 215 -4.93 -5.68 -13.34
N GLY A 216 -4.24 -4.60 -12.93
CA GLY A 216 -4.85 -3.29 -12.67
C GLY A 216 -5.31 -3.03 -11.23
N SER A 217 -5.12 -3.99 -10.30
CA SER A 217 -5.40 -3.80 -8.88
C SER A 217 -4.20 -3.21 -8.13
N ALA A 218 -4.45 -2.19 -7.30
CA ALA A 218 -3.48 -1.65 -6.34
C ALA A 218 -3.29 -2.56 -5.09
N VAL A 219 -4.10 -3.61 -4.95
CA VAL A 219 -3.97 -4.61 -3.89
C VAL A 219 -3.09 -5.74 -4.45
N GLY A 220 -1.84 -5.79 -3.98
CA GLY A 220 -0.88 -6.82 -4.37
C GLY A 220 -1.33 -8.23 -3.98
N GLY A 221 -0.81 -9.24 -4.68
CA GLY A 221 -0.96 -10.64 -4.28
C GLY A 221 -0.19 -10.96 -3.00
N GLY A 222 0.05 -12.25 -2.74
CA GLY A 222 0.87 -12.68 -1.59
C GLY A 222 0.10 -12.93 -0.30
N LEU A 223 -1.24 -12.90 -0.32
CA LEU A 223 -2.04 -13.43 0.79
C LEU A 223 -2.04 -14.95 0.71
N VAL A 224 -1.38 -15.59 1.68
CA VAL A 224 -1.28 -17.04 1.79
C VAL A 224 -2.34 -17.54 2.76
N THR A 225 -3.15 -18.52 2.34
CA THR A 225 -4.16 -19.19 3.15
C THR A 225 -3.73 -20.63 3.42
N GLY A 226 -3.73 -21.05 4.68
CA GLY A 226 -3.47 -22.45 5.04
C GLY A 226 -4.70 -23.32 4.78
N LEU A 227 -4.54 -24.44 4.08
CA LEU A 227 -5.64 -25.35 3.71
C LEU A 227 -5.55 -26.70 4.41
N SER A 228 -4.36 -27.30 4.40
CA SER A 228 -4.12 -28.63 4.98
C SER A 228 -2.72 -28.70 5.61
N PRO A 229 -2.52 -29.42 6.74
CA PRO A 229 -1.22 -29.56 7.36
C PRO A 229 -0.16 -30.17 6.43
N THR A 230 1.09 -29.72 6.56
CA THR A 230 2.22 -30.18 5.75
C THR A 230 3.27 -30.89 6.60
N SER A 231 3.98 -31.86 6.01
CA SER A 231 5.15 -32.49 6.64
C SER A 231 6.46 -31.73 6.36
N GLY A 232 6.46 -30.80 5.41
CA GLY A 232 7.58 -29.97 5.00
C GLY A 232 7.15 -28.53 4.68
N GLY A 233 8.11 -27.68 4.32
CA GLY A 233 7.82 -26.34 3.83
C GLY A 233 7.28 -26.38 2.41
N ILE A 234 6.29 -25.54 2.11
CA ILE A 234 5.83 -25.23 0.76
C ILE A 234 6.49 -23.91 0.34
N THR A 235 7.10 -23.89 -0.84
CA THR A 235 7.71 -22.67 -1.38
C THR A 235 6.63 -21.68 -1.81
N VAL A 236 6.72 -20.45 -1.31
CA VAL A 236 5.99 -19.28 -1.84
C VAL A 236 6.98 -18.44 -2.62
N THR A 237 6.64 -18.13 -3.87
CA THR A 237 7.50 -17.42 -4.82
C THR A 237 6.86 -16.11 -5.24
N ALA A 238 7.62 -15.03 -5.13
CA ALA A 238 7.38 -13.75 -5.81
C ALA A 238 8.28 -13.69 -7.07
N ASN A 239 7.68 -13.73 -8.24
CA ASN A 239 8.36 -13.68 -9.54
C ASN A 239 8.29 -12.27 -10.15
N PHE A 240 9.46 -11.70 -10.48
CA PHE A 240 9.62 -10.42 -11.14
C PHE A 240 10.00 -10.62 -12.62
N SER A 241 8.98 -10.87 -13.45
CA SER A 241 9.12 -11.16 -14.89
C SER A 241 9.76 -10.04 -15.74
N ALA A 242 10.03 -8.88 -15.14
CA ALA A 242 10.76 -7.78 -15.76
C ALA A 242 12.27 -8.03 -15.91
N CYS A 243 12.84 -9.02 -15.21
CA CYS A 243 14.28 -9.26 -15.18
C CYS A 243 14.65 -10.77 -15.23
N PRO A 244 14.24 -11.49 -16.29
CA PRO A 244 14.49 -12.92 -16.39
C PRO A 244 16.00 -13.24 -16.41
N GLY A 245 16.39 -14.31 -15.74
CA GLY A 245 17.76 -14.80 -15.61
C GLY A 245 18.62 -14.05 -14.58
N THR A 246 18.05 -13.09 -13.85
CA THR A 246 18.77 -12.34 -12.80
C THR A 246 18.56 -12.96 -11.42
N ARG A 247 19.43 -12.62 -10.45
CA ARG A 247 19.28 -13.06 -9.05
C ARG A 247 18.03 -12.51 -8.35
N PHE A 248 17.31 -11.60 -8.99
CA PHE A 248 16.13 -10.93 -8.46
C PHE A 248 14.84 -11.40 -9.11
N GLU A 249 14.92 -12.27 -10.12
CA GLU A 249 13.76 -12.80 -10.83
C GLU A 249 12.83 -13.54 -9.87
N TYR A 250 13.39 -14.34 -8.95
CA TYR A 250 12.61 -15.09 -7.97
C TYR A 250 13.05 -14.74 -6.56
N THR A 251 12.09 -14.32 -5.74
CA THR A 251 12.26 -14.22 -4.30
C THR A 251 11.36 -15.25 -3.63
N ASN A 252 11.96 -16.15 -2.85
CA ASN A 252 11.27 -17.30 -2.28
C ASN A 252 11.27 -17.24 -0.75
N THR A 253 10.24 -17.84 -0.14
CA THR A 253 10.20 -18.18 1.29
C THR A 253 9.48 -19.51 1.47
N GLU A 254 9.72 -20.18 2.60
CA GLU A 254 9.03 -21.42 2.94
C GLU A 254 7.91 -21.17 3.95
N VAL A 255 6.76 -21.79 3.70
CA VAL A 255 5.61 -21.78 4.60
C VAL A 255 5.25 -23.20 5.01
N LYS A 256 5.08 -23.43 6.31
CA LYS A 256 4.58 -24.70 6.86
C LYS A 256 3.14 -24.51 7.31
N VAL A 257 2.29 -25.48 7.03
CA VAL A 257 0.91 -25.46 7.52
C VAL A 257 0.80 -26.43 8.67
N SER A 258 0.27 -25.96 9.80
CA SER A 258 0.08 -26.77 11.00
C SER A 258 -1.30 -26.55 11.59
N GLY A 259 -1.79 -27.53 12.35
CA GLY A 259 -3.01 -27.35 13.14
C GLY A 259 -2.75 -26.48 14.36
N ILE A 260 -3.79 -25.81 14.87
CA ILE A 260 -3.70 -25.05 16.12
C ILE A 260 -3.79 -26.01 17.30
N GLN A 261 -2.79 -25.98 18.17
CA GLN A 261 -2.78 -26.71 19.43
C GLN A 261 -3.54 -25.96 20.53
N SER A 262 -3.32 -24.65 20.65
CA SER A 262 -4.01 -23.79 21.62
C SER A 262 -4.10 -22.34 21.16
N LEU A 263 -5.09 -21.63 21.68
CA LEU A 263 -5.23 -20.17 21.53
C LEU A 263 -5.01 -19.49 22.87
N SER A 264 -4.34 -18.35 22.87
CA SER A 264 -4.17 -17.45 24.02
C SER A 264 -4.60 -16.02 23.66
N VAL A 265 -5.17 -15.30 24.62
CA VAL A 265 -5.43 -13.86 24.51
C VAL A 265 -4.47 -13.15 25.45
N GLN A 266 -3.82 -12.10 24.97
CA GLN A 266 -2.80 -11.36 25.71
C GLN A 266 -3.08 -9.86 25.58
N HIS A 267 -2.64 -9.09 26.56
CA HIS A 267 -2.59 -7.64 26.46
C HIS A 267 -1.65 -7.21 25.31
N ASN A 268 -1.86 -6.01 24.79
CA ASN A 268 -0.88 -5.41 23.89
C ASN A 268 0.47 -5.28 24.63
N PRO A 269 1.63 -5.59 24.04
CA PRO A 269 2.93 -5.36 24.70
C PRO A 269 3.16 -3.94 25.21
N VAL A 270 2.51 -2.92 24.62
CA VAL A 270 2.59 -1.53 25.10
C VAL A 270 1.62 -1.22 26.26
N PHE A 271 0.64 -2.09 26.52
CA PHE A 271 -0.30 -1.94 27.62
C PHE A 271 0.31 -2.46 28.93
N ASN A 272 0.24 -1.67 30.00
CA ASN A 272 0.65 -2.10 31.33
C ASN A 272 -0.51 -2.79 32.06
N PRO A 273 -0.53 -4.13 32.19
CA PRO A 273 -1.64 -4.86 32.80
C PRO A 273 -1.83 -4.60 34.30
N ALA A 274 -0.85 -3.97 34.97
CA ALA A 274 -0.99 -3.56 36.36
C ALA A 274 -1.93 -2.35 36.54
N ILE A 275 -2.23 -1.63 35.46
CA ILE A 275 -3.10 -0.45 35.46
C ILE A 275 -4.45 -0.85 34.82
N PRO A 276 -5.58 -0.79 35.55
CA PRO A 276 -6.89 -1.08 34.98
C PRO A 276 -7.27 -0.13 33.83
N LEU A 277 -7.91 -0.66 32.80
CA LEU A 277 -8.37 0.07 31.61
C LEU A 277 -9.41 1.13 32.00
N VAL A 278 -9.22 2.40 31.65
CA VAL A 278 -10.16 3.47 32.01
C VAL A 278 -11.46 3.35 31.20
N VAL A 279 -12.61 3.54 31.83
CA VAL A 279 -13.91 3.56 31.12
C VAL A 279 -13.91 4.66 30.06
N GLY A 280 -14.28 4.30 28.83
CA GLY A 280 -14.27 5.17 27.66
C GLY A 280 -13.01 5.09 26.81
N THR A 281 -11.98 4.33 27.23
CA THR A 281 -10.76 4.08 26.46
C THR A 281 -10.71 2.64 25.92
N ARG A 282 -9.74 2.38 25.06
CA ARG A 282 -9.59 1.11 24.33
C ARG A 282 -8.24 0.44 24.57
N GLU A 283 -8.21 -0.87 24.33
CA GLU A 283 -6.99 -1.66 24.22
C GLU A 283 -7.11 -2.61 23.03
N ALA A 284 -6.10 -2.64 22.16
CA ALA A 284 -5.97 -3.68 21.13
C ALA A 284 -5.39 -4.96 21.75
N LEU A 285 -6.18 -6.04 21.82
CA LEU A 285 -5.73 -7.31 22.36
C LEU A 285 -5.01 -8.14 21.29
N LYS A 286 -4.06 -8.97 21.75
CA LYS A 286 -3.37 -9.95 20.90
C LYS A 286 -3.99 -11.33 21.05
N VAL A 287 -4.24 -12.01 19.93
CA VAL A 287 -4.68 -13.41 19.90
C VAL A 287 -3.57 -14.25 19.27
N ILE A 288 -2.91 -15.06 20.07
CA ILE A 288 -1.78 -15.88 19.63
C ILE A 288 -2.20 -17.35 19.59
N ALA A 289 -2.06 -17.97 18.43
CA ALA A 289 -2.16 -19.42 18.26
C ALA A 289 -0.80 -20.07 18.49
N THR A 290 -0.76 -21.12 19.33
CA THR A 290 0.34 -22.08 19.37
C THR A 290 -0.03 -23.24 18.48
N LEU A 291 0.86 -23.59 17.56
CA LEU A 291 0.66 -24.61 16.54
C LEU A 291 1.25 -25.95 17.00
N HIS A 292 0.80 -27.07 16.42
CA HIS A 292 1.27 -28.41 16.80
C HIS A 292 2.76 -28.66 16.53
N ASN A 293 3.41 -27.82 15.73
CA ASN A 293 4.84 -27.86 15.47
C ASN A 293 5.65 -26.99 16.46
N GLY A 294 4.99 -26.38 17.46
CA GLY A 294 5.61 -25.52 18.47
C GLY A 294 5.70 -24.04 18.08
N ASP A 295 5.48 -23.71 16.81
CA ASP A 295 5.50 -22.32 16.34
C ASP A 295 4.26 -21.55 16.80
N THR A 296 4.33 -20.23 16.69
CA THR A 296 3.21 -19.34 17.02
C THR A 296 2.79 -18.48 15.83
N GLN A 297 1.50 -18.16 15.75
CA GLN A 297 0.95 -17.24 14.77
C GLN A 297 0.05 -16.20 15.44
N ASP A 298 0.17 -14.94 15.02
CA ASP A 298 -0.75 -13.87 15.41
C ASP A 298 -2.04 -13.97 14.59
N LEU A 299 -3.16 -14.19 15.28
CA LEU A 299 -4.50 -14.28 14.73
C LEU A 299 -5.40 -13.12 15.20
N SER A 300 -4.84 -12.03 15.72
CA SER A 300 -5.59 -10.92 16.30
C SER A 300 -6.67 -10.40 15.34
N LEU A 301 -6.32 -10.19 14.07
CA LEU A 301 -7.25 -9.69 13.05
C LEU A 301 -8.15 -10.78 12.43
N GLN A 302 -8.02 -12.04 12.86
CA GLN A 302 -8.73 -13.19 12.28
C GLN A 302 -9.62 -13.91 13.30
N ALA A 303 -9.39 -13.68 14.59
CA ALA A 303 -10.16 -14.26 15.68
C ALA A 303 -11.28 -13.33 16.14
N THR A 304 -12.32 -13.91 16.72
CA THR A 304 -13.43 -13.17 17.36
C THR A 304 -13.26 -13.19 18.87
N LEU A 305 -13.31 -12.03 19.51
CA LEU A 305 -13.24 -11.90 20.97
C LEU A 305 -14.63 -11.89 21.60
N LYS A 306 -14.73 -12.41 22.82
CA LYS A 306 -15.94 -12.31 23.66
C LYS A 306 -15.59 -12.25 25.14
N SER A 307 -16.43 -11.56 25.91
CA SER A 307 -16.40 -11.61 27.36
C SER A 307 -17.11 -12.87 27.87
N ILE A 308 -16.57 -13.46 28.93
CA ILE A 308 -17.21 -14.53 29.71
C ILE A 308 -17.33 -14.09 31.18
N GLY A 309 -18.44 -14.45 31.82
CA GLY A 309 -18.78 -14.00 33.16
C GLY A 309 -19.65 -12.74 33.14
N SER A 310 -19.04 -11.56 33.31
CA SER A 310 -19.75 -10.29 33.44
C SER A 310 -20.05 -9.65 32.07
N THR A 311 -21.33 -9.47 31.73
CA THR A 311 -21.74 -8.80 30.49
C THR A 311 -21.76 -7.28 30.66
N GLY A 312 -21.39 -6.53 29.61
CA GLY A 312 -21.53 -5.06 29.58
C GLY A 312 -20.35 -4.26 30.12
N ILE A 313 -19.26 -4.92 30.56
CA ILE A 313 -18.02 -4.25 30.98
C ILE A 313 -17.17 -3.84 29.77
N LEU A 314 -17.11 -4.69 28.74
CA LEU A 314 -16.37 -4.46 27.51
C LEU A 314 -17.28 -4.59 26.28
N ALA A 315 -16.97 -3.82 25.24
CA ALA A 315 -17.39 -4.08 23.86
C ALA A 315 -16.18 -4.39 22.98
N PHE A 316 -16.37 -5.19 21.93
CA PHE A 316 -15.30 -5.55 20.99
C PHE A 316 -15.62 -5.06 19.58
N GLY A 317 -14.64 -4.39 18.95
CA GLY A 317 -14.60 -4.11 17.52
C GLY A 317 -13.36 -4.75 16.92
N GLY A 318 -13.50 -5.91 16.28
CA GLY A 318 -12.35 -6.73 15.88
C GLY A 318 -11.56 -7.20 17.11
N ASN A 319 -10.25 -6.94 17.14
CA ASN A 319 -9.38 -7.24 18.28
C ASN A 319 -9.32 -6.12 19.34
N VAL A 320 -10.07 -5.03 19.17
CA VAL A 320 -10.03 -3.88 20.07
C VAL A 320 -11.14 -3.98 21.11
N ALA A 321 -10.77 -3.99 22.39
CA ALA A 321 -11.67 -3.96 23.53
C ALA A 321 -11.90 -2.51 23.99
N THR A 322 -13.17 -2.10 24.15
CA THR A 322 -13.57 -0.79 24.68
C THR A 322 -14.16 -0.95 26.07
N ALA A 323 -13.65 -0.23 27.07
CA ALA A 323 -14.23 -0.24 28.42
C ALA A 323 -15.52 0.59 28.49
N LEU A 324 -16.61 -0.04 28.93
CA LEU A 324 -17.94 0.58 29.00
C LEU A 324 -18.39 0.87 30.44
N ALA A 325 -17.96 0.05 31.40
CA ALA A 325 -18.36 0.15 32.80
C ALA A 325 -17.24 -0.34 33.71
N VAL A 326 -17.20 0.14 34.95
CA VAL A 326 -16.24 -0.30 35.97
C VAL A 326 -16.52 -1.74 36.39
N GLY A 327 -15.46 -2.55 36.50
CA GLY A 327 -15.52 -3.93 36.98
C GLY A 327 -14.47 -4.82 36.35
N THR A 328 -14.60 -6.12 36.58
CA THR A 328 -13.69 -7.15 36.06
C THR A 328 -14.47 -8.15 35.20
N THR A 329 -13.90 -8.50 34.05
CA THR A 329 -14.41 -9.55 33.17
C THR A 329 -13.27 -10.41 32.63
N ASN A 330 -13.60 -11.62 32.20
CA ASN A 330 -12.68 -12.50 31.51
C ASN A 330 -12.94 -12.44 30.00
N VAL A 331 -11.89 -12.56 29.19
CA VAL A 331 -11.93 -12.50 27.73
C VAL A 331 -11.38 -13.79 27.15
N VAL A 332 -12.07 -14.29 26.13
CA VAL A 332 -11.63 -15.41 25.30
C VAL A 332 -11.75 -15.03 23.83
N ALA A 333 -10.89 -15.63 23.02
CA ALA A 333 -10.96 -15.62 21.57
C ALA A 333 -11.53 -16.94 21.05
N ASN A 334 -12.26 -16.85 19.95
CA ASN A 334 -12.60 -18.00 19.12
C ASN A 334 -11.98 -17.80 17.73
N PHE A 335 -11.40 -18.86 17.18
CA PHE A 335 -11.00 -18.93 15.79
C PHE A 335 -11.61 -20.20 15.19
N LYS A 336 -12.53 -20.03 14.25
CA LYS A 336 -13.41 -21.11 13.76
C LYS A 336 -14.11 -21.81 14.94
N SER A 337 -13.97 -23.13 15.07
CA SER A 337 -14.55 -23.91 16.17
C SER A 337 -13.68 -23.98 17.42
N LEU A 338 -12.47 -23.43 17.39
CA LEU A 338 -11.53 -23.46 18.52
C LEU A 338 -11.74 -22.22 19.41
N VAL A 339 -11.64 -22.42 20.72
CA VAL A 339 -11.76 -21.37 21.75
C VAL A 339 -10.48 -21.35 22.57
N THR A 340 -10.11 -20.17 23.09
CA THR A 340 -8.98 -19.99 24.02
C THR A 340 -8.96 -21.06 25.12
N ALA A 341 -7.78 -21.63 25.32
CA ALA A 341 -7.55 -22.55 26.42
C ALA A 341 -7.54 -21.80 27.77
N SER A 342 -7.85 -22.49 28.86
CA SER A 342 -7.81 -21.91 30.20
C SER A 342 -6.36 -21.59 30.63
N PRO A 343 -6.09 -20.48 31.36
CA PRO A 343 -7.05 -19.49 31.85
C PRO A 343 -7.40 -18.41 30.79
N PRO A 344 -8.62 -17.83 30.85
CA PRO A 344 -8.98 -16.66 30.05
C PRO A 344 -8.16 -15.42 30.48
N LEU A 345 -8.11 -14.41 29.62
CA LEU A 345 -7.48 -13.13 29.96
C LEU A 345 -8.41 -12.31 30.87
N THR A 346 -7.98 -11.97 32.07
CA THR A 346 -8.75 -11.11 32.98
C THR A 346 -8.48 -9.65 32.66
N ILE A 347 -9.53 -8.86 32.42
CA ILE A 347 -9.46 -7.41 32.24
C ILE A 347 -10.23 -6.73 33.37
N THR A 348 -9.57 -5.79 34.03
CA THR A 348 -10.18 -4.92 35.03
C THR A 348 -10.25 -3.51 34.48
N THR A 349 -11.35 -2.83 34.79
CA THR A 349 -11.64 -1.48 34.33
C THR A 349 -11.88 -0.55 35.52
N GLN A 350 -11.65 0.74 35.33
CA GLN A 350 -11.80 1.75 36.37
C GLN A 350 -12.30 3.09 35.86
N LYS A 351 -12.70 3.97 36.79
CA LYS A 351 -13.03 5.35 36.48
C LYS A 351 -11.85 6.26 36.82
N ALA A 352 -11.43 7.05 35.83
CA ALA A 352 -10.43 8.09 35.99
C ALA A 352 -10.80 9.29 35.11
N VAL A 353 -10.22 10.45 35.39
CA VAL A 353 -10.49 11.70 34.65
C VAL A 353 -9.27 12.06 33.84
N LEU A 354 -9.42 12.23 32.53
CA LEU A 354 -8.33 12.68 31.66
C LEU A 354 -7.90 14.09 32.05
N THR A 355 -6.63 14.26 32.41
CA THR A 355 -6.02 15.55 32.74
C THR A 355 -5.17 16.07 31.60
N ASN A 356 -4.41 15.19 30.94
CA ASN A 356 -3.55 15.53 29.80
C ASN A 356 -3.71 14.54 28.64
N PHE A 357 -3.51 15.02 27.41
CA PHE A 357 -3.47 14.22 26.19
C PHE A 357 -2.33 14.74 25.32
N GLU A 358 -1.45 13.84 24.88
CA GLU A 358 -0.27 14.18 24.08
C GLU A 358 0.13 13.04 23.15
N ILE A 359 0.84 13.37 22.07
CA ILE A 359 1.64 12.42 21.30
C ILE A 359 2.82 12.02 22.19
N LEU A 360 3.18 10.73 22.17
CA LEU A 360 4.26 10.23 22.99
C LEU A 360 5.57 10.95 22.62
N SER A 361 6.33 11.42 23.62
CA SER A 361 7.53 12.24 23.39
C SER A 361 8.63 11.53 22.59
N THR A 362 8.64 10.19 22.57
CA THR A 362 9.55 9.40 21.72
C THR A 362 9.23 9.51 20.23
N ASP A 363 8.00 9.91 19.89
CA ASP A 363 7.47 9.96 18.54
C ASP A 363 7.42 11.41 18.03
N GLU A 364 8.05 12.34 18.75
CA GLU A 364 8.14 13.73 18.33
C GLU A 364 9.23 13.93 17.27
N ASN A 365 8.91 14.72 16.24
CA ASN A 365 9.84 15.13 15.20
C ASN A 365 10.55 13.97 14.46
N PRO A 366 9.86 12.87 14.09
CA PRO A 366 10.50 11.76 13.40
C PRO A 366 10.82 12.09 11.94
N VAL A 367 11.70 11.27 11.36
CA VAL A 367 12.07 11.33 9.95
C VAL A 367 11.77 9.98 9.29
N ILE A 368 10.86 10.00 8.32
CA ILE A 368 10.70 8.89 7.38
C ILE A 368 11.68 9.10 6.23
N PRO A 369 12.65 8.20 6.00
CA PRO A 369 13.78 8.50 5.12
C PRO A 369 13.39 8.62 3.64
N THR A 370 12.28 8.01 3.20
CA THR A 370 11.88 7.95 1.78
C THR A 370 10.50 7.30 1.60
N GLN A 371 10.01 7.18 0.36
CA GLN A 371 8.72 6.59 0.00
C GLN A 371 8.57 5.15 0.49
N GLY A 372 7.38 4.80 0.98
CA GLY A 372 7.04 3.44 1.43
C GLY A 372 7.53 3.10 2.83
N PHE A 373 8.46 3.87 3.39
CA PHE A 373 8.77 3.83 4.81
C PHE A 373 7.69 4.53 5.61
N TYR A 374 7.74 4.27 6.90
CA TYR A 374 6.72 4.64 7.84
C TYR A 374 7.36 4.95 9.18
N ASP A 375 6.57 5.61 10.01
CA ASP A 375 6.81 5.68 11.44
C ASP A 375 5.50 5.43 12.20
N HIS A 376 5.64 5.06 13.47
CA HIS A 376 4.52 4.86 14.36
C HIS A 376 4.40 6.05 15.31
N PHE A 377 3.22 6.66 15.31
CA PHE A 377 2.83 7.62 16.31
C PHE A 377 1.90 6.97 17.32
N HIS A 378 2.18 7.20 18.59
CA HIS A 378 1.36 6.80 19.71
C HIS A 378 0.86 8.06 20.40
N SER A 379 -0.34 7.97 20.96
CA SER A 379 -0.85 9.01 21.86
C SER A 379 -1.07 8.43 23.23
N VAL A 380 -0.88 9.26 24.24
CA VAL A 380 -1.00 8.88 25.65
C VAL A 380 -1.90 9.87 26.38
N GLY A 381 -2.74 9.34 27.25
CA GLY A 381 -3.53 10.11 28.20
C GLY A 381 -2.97 9.99 29.61
N THR A 382 -2.80 11.12 30.28
CA THR A 382 -2.64 11.14 31.74
C THR A 382 -4.01 11.23 32.37
N PHE A 383 -4.35 10.24 33.19
CA PHE A 383 -5.62 10.18 33.89
C PHE A 383 -5.41 10.28 35.39
N LYS A 384 -6.22 11.10 36.04
CA LYS A 384 -6.28 11.15 37.50
C LYS A 384 -7.32 10.17 38.02
N GLN A 385 -6.89 9.16 38.75
CA GLN A 385 -7.78 8.16 39.33
C GLN A 385 -8.77 8.80 40.31
N VAL A 386 -10.02 8.32 40.31
CA VAL A 386 -11.09 8.89 41.16
C VAL A 386 -10.92 8.50 42.63
N ILE A 387 -10.32 7.34 42.91
CA ILE A 387 -10.29 6.76 44.26
C ILE A 387 -9.14 7.32 45.10
N ASP A 388 -7.93 7.34 44.55
CA ASP A 388 -6.68 7.73 45.23
C ASP A 388 -6.04 9.01 44.67
N GLY A 389 -6.56 9.54 43.56
CA GLY A 389 -6.07 10.77 42.94
C GLY A 389 -4.69 10.62 42.28
N VAL A 390 -4.21 9.39 42.07
CA VAL A 390 -2.93 9.09 41.44
C VAL A 390 -3.05 9.26 39.93
N ASP A 391 -2.01 9.81 39.31
CA ASP A 391 -1.92 9.91 37.87
C ASP A 391 -1.47 8.56 37.27
N ILE A 392 -2.20 8.10 36.27
CA ILE A 392 -1.89 6.89 35.49
C ILE A 392 -1.77 7.27 34.02
N LEU A 393 -0.92 6.56 33.31
CA LEU A 393 -0.76 6.70 31.86
C LEU A 393 -1.53 5.60 31.15
N GLN A 394 -2.20 5.95 30.07
CA GLN A 394 -2.87 4.99 29.22
C GLN A 394 -2.66 5.34 27.76
N ASP A 395 -2.35 4.33 26.96
CA ASP A 395 -2.29 4.42 25.51
C ASP A 395 -3.68 4.78 24.95
N LEU A 396 -3.74 5.84 24.14
CA LEU A 396 -4.93 6.35 23.47
C LEU A 396 -4.79 6.32 21.95
N THR A 397 -3.82 5.59 21.40
CA THR A 397 -3.50 5.53 19.97
C THR A 397 -4.72 5.11 19.14
N HIS A 398 -5.48 4.12 19.63
CA HIS A 398 -6.73 3.63 19.02
C HIS A 398 -7.98 4.44 19.38
N ASP A 399 -7.85 5.39 20.30
CA ASP A 399 -8.87 6.39 20.65
C ASP A 399 -8.63 7.72 19.92
N THR A 400 -7.58 7.82 19.13
CA THR A 400 -7.14 9.03 18.44
C THR A 400 -7.48 8.99 16.96
N VAL A 401 -8.02 10.10 16.46
CA VAL A 401 -8.13 10.37 15.03
C VAL A 401 -6.83 11.04 14.58
N TRP A 402 -6.11 10.36 13.72
CA TRP A 402 -4.84 10.76 13.16
C TRP A 402 -5.03 11.45 11.81
N ALA A 403 -4.36 12.57 11.59
CA ALA A 403 -4.38 13.29 10.33
C ALA A 403 -2.99 13.83 9.97
N THR A 404 -2.79 14.10 8.68
CA THR A 404 -1.59 14.79 8.19
C THR A 404 -1.99 16.03 7.41
N SER A 405 -1.18 17.08 7.51
CA SER A 405 -1.41 18.35 6.79
C SER A 405 -1.31 18.20 5.27
N VAL A 406 -0.61 17.18 4.76
CA VAL A 406 -0.44 16.95 3.30
C VAL A 406 -0.67 15.47 2.94
N PRO A 407 -1.95 15.04 2.78
CA PRO A 407 -2.29 13.63 2.48
C PRO A 407 -1.71 13.08 1.16
N ALA A 408 -1.30 13.98 0.25
CA ALA A 408 -0.65 13.63 -1.01
C ALA A 408 0.80 13.14 -0.82
N ASP A 409 1.45 13.54 0.27
CA ASP A 409 2.86 13.23 0.54
C ASP A 409 3.01 12.18 1.64
N VAL A 410 2.11 12.19 2.62
CA VAL A 410 2.07 11.19 3.70
C VAL A 410 0.64 10.67 3.81
N SER A 411 0.46 9.39 4.05
CA SER A 411 -0.80 8.87 4.61
C SER A 411 -0.61 8.52 6.06
N ILE A 412 -1.62 8.74 6.90
CA ILE A 412 -1.63 8.23 8.26
C ILE A 412 -2.89 7.39 8.51
N GLY A 413 -2.71 6.21 9.10
CA GLY A 413 -3.77 5.24 9.29
C GLY A 413 -4.62 5.52 10.53
N ASN A 414 -5.88 5.10 10.45
CA ASN A 414 -6.88 5.18 11.52
C ASN A 414 -7.63 3.85 11.70
N ALA A 415 -7.30 2.81 10.92
CA ALA A 415 -7.91 1.50 11.09
C ALA A 415 -7.24 0.79 12.29
N PRO A 416 -7.88 -0.24 12.88
CA PRO A 416 -7.37 -0.90 14.09
C PRO A 416 -5.91 -1.41 14.01
N ASP A 417 -5.45 -1.77 12.82
CA ASP A 417 -4.11 -2.29 12.52
C ASP A 417 -3.11 -1.23 12.03
N THR A 418 -3.59 -0.02 11.71
CA THR A 418 -2.78 1.06 11.12
C THR A 418 -2.93 2.39 11.86
N ALA A 419 -3.64 2.44 12.98
CA ALA A 419 -3.79 3.64 13.80
C ALA A 419 -2.41 4.23 14.15
N GLY A 420 -2.22 5.52 13.83
CA GLY A 420 -0.96 6.21 14.08
C GLY A 420 0.20 5.83 13.14
N VAL A 421 0.00 4.92 12.18
CA VAL A 421 1.04 4.55 11.21
C VAL A 421 1.06 5.59 10.09
N ALA A 422 2.11 6.41 10.05
CA ALA A 422 2.34 7.36 8.96
C ALA A 422 3.25 6.73 7.91
N VAL A 423 2.87 6.75 6.63
CA VAL A 423 3.63 6.19 5.51
C VAL A 423 3.90 7.28 4.49
N SER A 424 5.16 7.41 4.07
CA SER A 424 5.52 8.32 2.98
C SER A 424 5.01 7.82 1.64
N ARG A 425 4.37 8.71 0.89
CA ARG A 425 3.86 8.48 -0.47
C ARG A 425 4.81 8.93 -1.57
N LYS A 426 5.87 9.69 -1.24
CA LYS A 426 6.82 10.23 -2.22
C LYS A 426 8.26 10.19 -1.70
N PRO A 427 9.26 10.05 -2.59
CA PRO A 427 10.66 10.04 -2.19
C PRO A 427 11.21 11.44 -1.90
N ASP A 428 10.49 12.50 -2.30
CA ASP A 428 10.93 13.88 -2.20
C ASP A 428 10.97 14.39 -0.76
N LYS A 429 11.85 15.37 -0.52
CA LYS A 429 11.95 16.03 0.78
C LYS A 429 10.71 16.87 1.04
N THR A 430 10.01 16.58 2.13
CA THR A 430 8.86 17.39 2.57
C THR A 430 8.79 17.45 4.09
N CYS A 431 8.06 18.44 4.58
CA CYS A 431 7.71 18.60 5.98
C CYS A 431 6.19 18.58 6.09
N VAL A 432 5.66 17.69 6.91
CA VAL A 432 4.23 17.66 7.22
C VAL A 432 4.02 17.78 8.72
N THR A 433 2.83 18.21 9.11
CA THR A 433 2.38 18.12 10.49
C THR A 433 1.50 16.89 10.62
N VAL A 434 1.78 16.04 11.61
CA VAL A 434 0.90 14.98 12.07
C VAL A 434 0.08 15.52 13.23
N ALA A 435 -1.23 15.36 13.15
CA ALA A 435 -2.19 15.79 14.17
C ALA A 435 -2.87 14.57 14.79
N ALA A 436 -2.97 14.61 16.12
CA ALA A 436 -3.69 13.67 16.96
C ALA A 436 -4.88 14.40 17.59
N VAL A 437 -6.09 13.89 17.38
CA VAL A 437 -7.32 14.42 18.00
C VAL A 437 -8.01 13.30 18.75
N LEU A 438 -8.29 13.48 20.04
CA LEU A 438 -9.00 12.46 20.81
C LEU A 438 -10.45 12.32 20.31
N SER A 439 -10.87 11.10 20.00
CA SER A 439 -12.18 10.83 19.37
C SER A 439 -13.37 11.18 20.28
N THR A 440 -13.18 11.09 21.60
CA THR A 440 -14.22 11.31 22.60
C THR A 440 -14.28 12.74 23.11
N ASP A 441 -13.23 13.54 22.88
CA ASP A 441 -13.14 14.95 23.24
C ASP A 441 -12.24 15.68 22.22
N THR A 442 -12.85 16.27 21.20
CA THR A 442 -12.12 16.94 20.11
C THR A 442 -11.43 18.23 20.55
N THR A 443 -11.60 18.67 21.81
CA THR A 443 -10.82 19.79 22.38
C THR A 443 -9.43 19.34 22.83
N LYS A 444 -9.20 18.03 22.96
CA LYS A 444 -7.91 17.42 23.25
C LYS A 444 -7.23 17.08 21.93
N THR A 445 -6.20 17.87 21.61
CA THR A 445 -5.44 17.75 20.38
C THR A 445 -3.97 17.91 20.69
N ASP A 446 -3.14 17.23 19.92
CA ASP A 446 -1.71 17.47 19.89
C ASP A 446 -1.17 17.32 18.46
N THR A 447 -0.01 17.90 18.19
CA THR A 447 0.60 17.87 16.86
C THR A 447 2.10 17.73 16.95
N THR A 448 2.68 17.00 16.00
CA THR A 448 4.13 16.92 15.85
C THR A 448 4.53 17.07 14.39
N LYS A 449 5.78 17.49 14.15
CA LYS A 449 6.32 17.60 12.79
C LYS A 449 6.83 16.23 12.36
N LEU A 450 6.70 15.93 11.07
CA LEU A 450 7.24 14.75 10.43
C LEU A 450 8.04 15.20 9.21
N GLY A 451 9.31 14.83 9.18
CA GLY A 451 10.15 14.97 8.00
C GLY A 451 10.01 13.76 7.10
N VAL A 452 9.92 13.99 5.80
CA VAL A 452 10.03 12.94 4.79
C VAL A 452 11.25 13.25 3.94
N GLY A 453 12.09 12.26 3.69
CA GLY A 453 13.30 12.41 2.89
C GLY A 453 14.55 12.65 3.73
N VAL A 454 15.70 12.25 3.19
CA VAL A 454 16.97 12.32 3.92
C VAL A 454 17.49 13.74 4.09
N GLY A 455 18.00 14.02 5.29
CA GLY A 455 18.52 15.33 5.65
C GLY A 455 17.43 16.37 5.88
N VAL A 456 16.17 15.95 6.02
CA VAL A 456 15.13 16.79 6.61
C VAL A 456 15.29 16.75 8.13
N THR A 457 15.28 17.93 8.73
CA THR A 457 15.31 18.09 10.19
C THR A 457 13.93 18.59 10.63
N PRO A 458 13.04 17.73 11.17
CA PRO A 458 11.65 18.07 11.40
C PRO A 458 11.46 19.22 12.38
N SER A 459 12.36 19.34 13.36
CA SER A 459 12.38 20.45 14.32
C SER A 459 12.68 21.83 13.70
N THR A 460 13.15 21.86 12.45
CA THR A 460 13.39 23.09 11.67
C THR A 460 12.39 23.29 10.54
N CYS A 461 11.40 22.40 10.41
CA CYS A 461 10.32 22.57 9.45
C CYS A 461 9.45 23.80 9.82
N PRO A 462 8.99 24.55 8.82
CA PRO A 462 8.13 25.72 9.04
C PRO A 462 6.77 25.35 9.66
#